data_AF-A0A800JXS8-F1
#
_entry.id   AF-A0A800JXS8-F1
#
_cell.length_a   1.000
_cell.length_b   1.000
_cell.length_c   1.000
_cell.angle_alpha   90.00
_cell.angle_beta   90.00
_cell.angle_gamma   90.00
#
_symmetry.space_group_name_H-M   'P 1'
#
loop_
_entity.id
_entity.type
_entity.pdbx_description
1 polymer ?
#
loop_
_entity_poly.entity_id
_entity_poly.type
_entity_poly.pdbx_seq_one_letter_code
_entity_poly.pdbx_strand_id
1 'polypeptide(L)'
;GRHYLSHHQGAGVGAFFPFDLKSWYGLPAQGVAIDDWADDNFDHADLDFIGGGNLWAMSDRRPISAANMNTYGRSRNWGSAWKRFIHEHSDRTHGAYIQKTTLPYEDNYLDLDPSATDPLGLPVIRITGQFKDNERAIAAFTQDRMEEWYLEAGAIEVTKGGLGNTMGPSTHAYGGTRMGDNPETNVVDRWGFSHEVPNLGVLGASVMGTSGARNPTLTSQALSWRTAAHLAESWRDIAE
;
A
#
# COMPACT_ATOMS: atom_id res chain seq x y z
N GLY A 1 5.65 -6.50 -17.98
CA GLY A 1 6.17 -7.07 -16.72
C GLY A 1 5.07 -7.73 -15.93
N ARG A 2 5.08 -9.07 -15.84
CA ARG A 2 4.15 -9.86 -15.01
C ARG A 2 4.47 -9.72 -13.52
N HIS A 3 3.59 -10.18 -12.65
CA HIS A 3 3.76 -10.10 -11.20
C HIS A 3 3.88 -8.66 -10.71
N TYR A 4 3.06 -7.77 -11.26
CA TYR A 4 2.91 -6.41 -10.75
C TYR A 4 2.23 -6.46 -9.38
N LEU A 5 2.79 -5.70 -8.46
CA LEU A 5 2.32 -5.60 -7.09
C LEU A 5 2.16 -4.13 -6.72
N SER A 6 1.17 -3.87 -5.87
CA SER A 6 1.03 -2.62 -5.16
C SER A 6 0.50 -2.87 -3.77
N HIS A 7 0.87 -2.02 -2.81
CA HIS A 7 0.22 -2.02 -1.50
C HIS A 7 -1.29 -1.87 -1.67
N HIS A 8 -2.06 -2.74 -1.05
CA HIS A 8 -3.48 -2.48 -0.91
C HIS A 8 -3.71 -1.47 0.22
N GLN A 9 -3.74 -0.18 -0.15
CA GLN A 9 -3.96 0.95 0.77
C GLN A 9 -5.46 1.31 0.94
N GLY A 10 -6.36 0.51 0.37
CA GLY A 10 -7.80 0.69 0.53
C GLY A 10 -8.31 0.11 1.85
N ALA A 11 -9.64 -0.06 1.96
CA ALA A 11 -10.27 -0.63 3.15
C ALA A 11 -10.01 0.17 4.46
N GLY A 12 -9.82 1.49 4.38
CA GLY A 12 -9.67 2.32 5.58
C GLY A 12 -10.90 2.25 6.50
N VAL A 13 -10.69 2.52 7.79
CA VAL A 13 -11.76 2.52 8.82
C VAL A 13 -11.84 3.89 9.44
N GLY A 14 -13.01 4.53 9.35
CA GLY A 14 -13.30 5.82 9.96
C GLY A 14 -14.13 5.66 11.22
N ALA A 15 -13.87 6.49 12.23
CA ALA A 15 -14.61 6.51 13.49
C ALA A 15 -15.07 7.91 13.85
N PHE A 16 -16.24 7.99 14.48
CA PHE A 16 -16.84 9.20 15.03
C PHE A 16 -16.97 9.08 16.54
N PHE A 17 -16.50 10.10 17.27
CA PHE A 17 -16.46 10.11 18.72
C PHE A 17 -17.40 11.19 19.30
N PRO A 18 -17.91 11.00 20.52
CA PRO A 18 -18.72 12.01 21.19
C PRO A 18 -17.86 13.12 21.84
N PHE A 19 -16.53 13.00 21.82
CA PHE A 19 -15.57 13.92 22.43
C PHE A 19 -14.46 14.32 21.44
N ASP A 20 -13.76 15.42 21.75
CA ASP A 20 -12.67 15.92 20.92
C ASP A 20 -11.39 15.10 21.15
N LEU A 21 -10.84 14.58 20.06
CA LEU A 21 -9.61 13.77 20.05
C LEU A 21 -8.34 14.63 20.12
N LYS A 22 -8.46 15.94 19.79
CA LYS A 22 -7.33 16.87 19.68
C LYS A 22 -6.23 16.38 18.74
N SER A 23 -6.60 15.65 17.69
CA SER A 23 -5.71 15.01 16.71
C SER A 23 -4.91 15.97 15.82
N TRP A 24 -5.13 17.29 15.95
CA TRP A 24 -4.31 18.33 15.33
C TRP A 24 -2.99 18.58 16.08
N TYR A 25 -2.87 18.11 17.32
CA TYR A 25 -1.67 18.26 18.13
C TYR A 25 -0.72 17.09 17.88
N GLY A 26 0.45 17.37 17.29
CA GLY A 26 1.46 16.35 17.00
C GLY A 26 2.39 16.75 15.86
N LEU A 27 3.40 15.91 15.60
CA LEU A 27 4.21 16.05 14.40
C LEU A 27 3.43 15.53 13.18
N PRO A 28 3.61 16.13 11.99
CA PRO A 28 3.05 15.58 10.76
C PRO A 28 3.46 14.12 10.58
N ALA A 29 2.52 13.28 10.14
CA ALA A 29 2.71 11.84 9.97
C ALA A 29 3.13 11.05 11.24
N GLN A 30 2.91 11.60 12.44
CA GLN A 30 3.03 10.83 13.68
C GLN A 30 1.83 9.89 13.84
N GLY A 31 2.09 8.69 14.34
CA GLY A 31 1.05 7.71 14.62
C GLY A 31 1.58 6.50 15.38
N VAL A 32 0.65 5.62 15.76
CA VAL A 32 0.95 4.30 16.30
C VAL A 32 0.68 3.30 15.18
N ALA A 33 1.69 2.50 14.87
CA ALA A 33 1.57 1.37 13.97
C ALA A 33 1.36 0.10 14.78
N ILE A 34 0.44 -0.73 14.32
CA ILE A 34 0.20 -2.08 14.82
C ILE A 34 0.63 -3.02 13.72
N ASP A 35 1.54 -3.93 14.08
CA ASP A 35 2.21 -4.82 13.15
C ASP A 35 2.06 -6.30 13.53
N ASP A 36 1.29 -6.57 14.59
CA ASP A 36 1.01 -7.92 15.09
C ASP A 36 0.39 -8.82 14.02
N TRP A 37 -0.37 -8.24 13.09
CA TRP A 37 -1.00 -8.95 11.98
C TRP A 37 -0.35 -8.68 10.61
N ALA A 38 0.89 -8.19 10.60
CA ALA A 38 1.63 -7.98 9.38
C ALA A 38 2.39 -9.25 8.97
N ASP A 39 2.26 -9.64 7.70
CA ASP A 39 3.05 -10.71 7.09
C ASP A 39 3.01 -12.00 7.96
N ASP A 40 4.16 -12.56 8.33
CA ASP A 40 4.28 -13.79 9.11
C ASP A 40 4.47 -13.56 10.63
N ASN A 41 4.06 -12.40 11.15
CA ASN A 41 4.15 -12.11 12.59
C ASN A 41 3.14 -12.86 13.47
N PHE A 42 2.22 -13.61 12.88
CA PHE A 42 1.13 -14.31 13.56
C PHE A 42 0.76 -15.61 12.85
N ASP A 43 -0.05 -16.43 13.52
CA ASP A 43 -0.49 -17.72 12.99
C ASP A 43 -1.66 -17.55 12.01
N HIS A 44 -1.49 -18.07 10.79
CA HIS A 44 -2.50 -18.08 9.74
C HIS A 44 -3.27 -19.40 9.64
N ALA A 45 -3.00 -20.39 10.49
CA ALA A 45 -3.55 -21.75 10.33
C ALA A 45 -5.08 -21.80 10.23
N ASP A 46 -5.76 -20.92 10.95
CA ASP A 46 -7.23 -20.80 10.97
C ASP A 46 -7.77 -19.65 10.10
N LEU A 47 -6.94 -19.08 9.21
CA LEU A 47 -7.29 -17.98 8.32
C LEU A 47 -7.34 -18.41 6.86
N ASP A 48 -8.12 -17.68 6.07
CA ASP A 48 -8.32 -17.91 4.63
C ASP A 48 -7.35 -17.08 3.75
N PHE A 49 -6.31 -16.52 4.36
CA PHE A 49 -5.31 -15.70 3.68
C PHE A 49 -3.91 -15.92 4.27
N ILE A 50 -2.90 -15.52 3.49
CA ILE A 50 -1.49 -15.47 3.89
C ILE A 50 -0.95 -14.04 3.78
N GLY A 51 0.14 -13.77 4.49
CA GLY A 51 0.66 -12.42 4.67
C GLY A 51 -0.17 -11.68 5.70
N GLY A 52 -0.42 -10.39 5.51
CA GLY A 52 -1.25 -9.68 6.45
C GLY A 52 -1.34 -8.18 6.19
N GLY A 53 -1.65 -7.43 7.23
CA GLY A 53 -1.75 -5.98 7.15
C GLY A 53 -1.29 -5.29 8.41
N ASN A 54 -0.70 -4.11 8.22
CA ASN A 54 -0.44 -3.19 9.30
C ASN A 54 -1.61 -2.20 9.43
N LEU A 55 -1.82 -1.72 10.66
CA LEU A 55 -2.81 -0.69 10.96
C LEU A 55 -2.12 0.52 11.54
N TRP A 56 -2.54 1.71 11.10
CA TRP A 56 -1.99 2.97 11.56
C TRP A 56 -3.09 3.84 12.15
N ALA A 57 -2.91 4.19 13.43
CA ALA A 57 -3.67 5.24 14.08
C ALA A 57 -2.83 6.53 14.09
N MET A 58 -3.22 7.51 13.27
CA MET A 58 -2.43 8.71 13.01
C MET A 58 -2.89 9.87 13.89
N SER A 59 -1.94 10.59 14.48
CA SER A 59 -2.18 11.84 15.20
C SER A 59 -1.80 13.05 14.32
N ASP A 60 -2.35 13.11 13.10
CA ASP A 60 -2.18 14.24 12.16
C ASP A 60 -3.53 14.57 11.50
N ARG A 61 -4.16 15.66 11.95
CA ARG A 61 -5.39 16.19 11.35
C ARG A 61 -5.16 17.56 10.73
N ARG A 62 -5.12 17.61 9.40
CA ARG A 62 -4.92 18.84 8.62
C ARG A 62 -6.25 19.51 8.28
N PRO A 63 -6.36 20.85 8.31
CA PRO A 63 -7.62 21.56 8.05
C PRO A 63 -8.32 21.18 6.73
N ILE A 64 -7.57 21.01 5.64
CA ILE A 64 -8.15 20.61 4.34
C ILE A 64 -8.68 19.17 4.40
N SER A 65 -7.98 18.25 5.08
CA SER A 65 -8.45 16.87 5.27
C SER A 65 -9.68 16.81 6.18
N ALA A 66 -9.72 17.66 7.22
CA ALA A 66 -10.86 17.78 8.11
C ALA A 66 -12.13 18.24 7.39
N ALA A 67 -12.00 19.16 6.43
CA ALA A 67 -13.14 19.59 5.62
C ALA A 67 -13.76 18.45 4.79
N ASN A 68 -12.97 17.45 4.41
CA ASN A 68 -13.43 16.28 3.66
C ASN A 68 -13.92 15.12 4.55
N MET A 69 -14.17 15.35 5.85
CA MET A 69 -14.67 14.29 6.74
C MET A 69 -16.03 13.75 6.27
N ASN A 70 -16.29 12.48 6.58
CA ASN A 70 -17.63 11.91 6.47
C ASN A 70 -18.58 12.62 7.44
N THR A 71 -19.77 13.00 6.99
CA THR A 71 -20.81 13.57 7.85
C THR A 71 -21.64 12.51 8.57
N TYR A 72 -21.41 11.24 8.25
CA TYR A 72 -22.09 10.09 8.82
C TYR A 72 -23.62 10.23 8.70
N GLY A 73 -24.08 10.74 7.56
CA GLY A 73 -25.50 10.99 7.28
C GLY A 73 -26.14 12.14 8.08
N ARG A 74 -25.43 12.78 9.02
CA ARG A 74 -25.95 13.85 9.89
C ARG A 74 -26.06 15.20 9.20
N SER A 75 -25.35 15.38 8.08
CA SER A 75 -25.45 16.57 7.24
C SER A 75 -25.23 16.22 5.78
N ARG A 76 -25.77 17.03 4.88
CA ARG A 76 -25.34 17.05 3.47
C ARG A 76 -23.85 17.43 3.40
N ASN A 77 -23.21 17.09 2.28
CA ASN A 77 -21.79 17.36 2.04
C ASN A 77 -21.53 18.73 1.39
N TRP A 78 -22.48 19.67 1.49
CA TRP A 78 -22.37 21.02 0.95
C TRP A 78 -23.29 21.99 1.70
N GLY A 79 -23.04 23.30 1.51
CA GLY A 79 -23.87 24.36 2.08
C GLY A 79 -23.51 24.72 3.54
N SER A 80 -24.33 25.57 4.15
CA SER A 80 -24.06 26.12 5.50
C SER A 80 -24.17 25.07 6.62
N ALA A 81 -25.06 24.09 6.48
CA ALA A 81 -25.19 22.98 7.42
C ALA A 81 -23.92 22.12 7.45
N TRP A 82 -23.38 21.78 6.28
CA TRP A 82 -22.10 21.08 6.16
C TRP A 82 -20.97 21.87 6.82
N LYS A 83 -20.83 23.16 6.52
CA LYS A 83 -19.77 24.01 7.12
C LYS A 83 -19.84 24.02 8.65
N ARG A 84 -21.04 24.13 9.23
CA ARG A 84 -21.24 24.04 10.69
C ARG A 84 -20.85 22.66 11.23
N PHE A 85 -21.27 21.58 10.56
CA PHE A 85 -20.91 20.22 10.94
C PHE A 85 -19.39 20.01 10.98
N ILE A 86 -18.67 20.42 9.93
CA ILE A 86 -17.20 20.35 9.90
C ILE A 86 -16.60 21.13 11.06
N HIS A 87 -17.05 22.38 11.27
CA HIS A 87 -16.53 23.23 12.34
C HIS A 87 -16.74 22.63 13.74
N GLU A 88 -17.89 21.99 13.97
CA GLU A 88 -18.26 21.41 15.28
C GLU A 88 -17.60 20.05 15.54
N HIS A 89 -17.18 19.34 14.49
CA HIS A 89 -16.85 17.92 14.60
C HIS A 89 -15.53 17.50 13.93
N SER A 90 -14.76 18.42 13.34
CA SER A 90 -13.51 18.13 12.65
C SER A 90 -12.52 17.30 13.49
N ASP A 91 -12.52 17.55 14.81
CA ASP A 91 -11.63 16.91 15.79
C ASP A 91 -12.28 15.73 16.53
N ARG A 92 -13.49 15.32 16.12
CA ARG A 92 -14.22 14.16 16.67
C ARG A 92 -14.20 12.97 15.74
N THR A 93 -13.34 13.02 14.72
CA THR A 93 -13.17 11.92 13.77
C THR A 93 -11.75 11.49 13.70
N HIS A 94 -11.56 10.20 13.52
CA HIS A 94 -10.27 9.61 13.23
C HIS A 94 -10.41 8.59 12.11
N GLY A 95 -9.37 8.46 11.29
CA GLY A 95 -9.31 7.50 10.20
C GLY A 95 -8.06 6.65 10.34
N ALA A 96 -8.24 5.34 10.33
CA ALA A 96 -7.13 4.40 10.33
C ALA A 96 -6.67 4.18 8.89
N TYR A 97 -5.36 4.17 8.72
CA TYR A 97 -4.72 3.80 7.48
C TYR A 97 -4.27 2.34 7.59
N ILE A 98 -4.63 1.52 6.60
CA ILE A 98 -4.37 0.08 6.62
C ILE A 98 -3.60 -0.29 5.36
N GLN A 99 -2.40 -0.86 5.53
CA GLN A 99 -1.61 -1.39 4.43
C GLN A 99 -1.58 -2.90 4.49
N LYS A 100 -1.61 -3.55 3.33
CA LYS A 100 -1.74 -5.00 3.25
C LYS A 100 -0.78 -5.54 2.20
N THR A 101 -0.28 -6.73 2.47
CA THR A 101 0.44 -7.57 1.53
C THR A 101 -0.47 -7.87 0.34
N THR A 102 0.13 -7.88 -0.84
CA THR A 102 -0.45 -8.29 -2.11
C THR A 102 0.43 -9.39 -2.72
N LEU A 103 -0.19 -10.48 -3.18
CA LEU A 103 0.55 -11.61 -3.75
C LEU A 103 0.96 -11.39 -5.22
N PRO A 104 2.08 -11.99 -5.68
CA PRO A 104 2.65 -11.79 -7.02
C PRO A 104 1.90 -12.58 -8.09
N TYR A 105 0.64 -12.24 -8.36
CA TYR A 105 -0.14 -12.92 -9.38
C TYR A 105 0.38 -12.64 -10.79
N GLU A 106 0.42 -13.67 -11.63
CA GLU A 106 0.92 -13.58 -13.00
C GLU A 106 0.06 -12.67 -13.90
N ASP A 107 -1.26 -12.68 -13.66
CA ASP A 107 -2.27 -11.89 -14.37
C ASP A 107 -2.39 -10.44 -13.87
N ASN A 108 -1.61 -10.06 -12.86
CA ASN A 108 -1.35 -8.66 -12.55
C ASN A 108 -0.06 -8.25 -13.28
N TYR A 109 -0.14 -7.34 -14.24
CA TYR A 109 0.99 -6.97 -15.08
C TYR A 109 0.95 -5.53 -15.56
N LEU A 110 2.13 -5.09 -16.02
CA LEU A 110 2.36 -3.82 -16.69
C LEU A 110 2.67 -4.06 -18.16
N ASP A 111 2.04 -3.31 -19.05
CA ASP A 111 2.38 -3.23 -20.46
C ASP A 111 2.35 -1.79 -20.97
N LEU A 112 2.78 -1.56 -22.21
CA LEU A 112 2.72 -0.25 -22.84
C LEU A 112 1.36 -0.09 -23.52
N ASP A 113 0.71 1.05 -23.31
CA ASP A 113 -0.56 1.33 -23.99
C ASP A 113 -0.34 1.44 -25.51
N PRO A 114 -1.14 0.75 -26.33
CA PRO A 114 -0.93 0.74 -27.79
C PRO A 114 -1.33 2.05 -28.48
N SER A 115 -2.01 2.96 -27.77
CA SER A 115 -2.65 4.14 -28.36
C SER A 115 -2.37 5.44 -27.61
N ALA A 116 -2.16 5.37 -26.30
CA ALA A 116 -1.90 6.52 -25.45
C ALA A 116 -0.39 6.74 -25.29
N THR A 117 0.03 7.98 -25.54
CA THR A 117 1.41 8.40 -25.33
C THR A 117 1.47 9.56 -24.33
N ASP A 118 2.61 9.70 -23.67
CA ASP A 118 2.93 10.86 -22.86
C ASP A 118 3.23 12.09 -23.75
N PRO A 119 3.47 13.28 -23.16
CA PRO A 119 3.81 14.49 -23.92
C PRO A 119 5.13 14.41 -24.72
N LEU A 120 5.97 13.41 -24.49
CA LEU A 120 7.21 13.15 -25.23
C LEU A 120 7.01 12.16 -26.38
N GLY A 121 5.79 11.64 -26.57
CA GLY A 121 5.46 10.65 -27.59
C GLY A 121 5.81 9.22 -27.21
N LEU A 122 6.17 8.95 -25.94
CA LEU A 122 6.43 7.60 -25.45
C LEU A 122 5.12 6.93 -25.02
N PRO A 123 4.89 5.64 -25.34
CA PRO A 123 3.73 4.91 -24.83
C PRO A 123 3.64 4.96 -23.30
N VAL A 124 2.45 5.27 -22.78
CA VAL A 124 2.24 5.28 -21.31
C VAL A 124 2.18 3.85 -20.76
N ILE A 125 2.52 3.68 -19.49
CA ILE A 125 2.34 2.40 -18.81
C ILE A 125 0.84 2.17 -18.56
N ARG A 126 0.35 1.01 -19.00
CA ARG A 126 -0.97 0.49 -18.66
C ARG A 126 -0.83 -0.56 -17.56
N ILE A 127 -1.71 -0.45 -16.57
CA ILE A 127 -1.78 -1.36 -15.43
C ILE A 127 -3.00 -2.26 -15.60
N THR A 128 -2.75 -3.57 -15.72
CA THR A 128 -3.79 -4.59 -15.58
C THR A 128 -3.59 -5.26 -14.25
N GLY A 129 -4.45 -4.97 -13.26
CA GLY A 129 -4.32 -5.59 -11.95
C GLY A 129 -5.55 -5.44 -11.07
N GLN A 130 -5.76 -6.45 -10.21
CA GLN A 130 -6.85 -6.48 -9.25
C GLN A 130 -6.44 -7.17 -7.95
N PHE A 131 -6.92 -6.64 -6.83
CA PHE A 131 -6.87 -7.32 -5.54
C PHE A 131 -7.77 -8.55 -5.58
N LYS A 132 -7.25 -9.70 -5.14
CA LYS A 132 -7.95 -10.98 -5.18
C LYS A 132 -8.49 -11.33 -3.80
N ASP A 133 -9.00 -12.54 -3.68
CA ASP A 133 -9.69 -12.99 -2.47
C ASP A 133 -8.77 -12.98 -1.25
N ASN A 134 -7.48 -13.32 -1.40
CA ASN A 134 -6.48 -13.18 -0.33
C ASN A 134 -6.41 -11.74 0.21
N GLU A 135 -6.24 -10.74 -0.66
CA GLU A 135 -6.12 -9.34 -0.22
C GLU A 135 -7.43 -8.79 0.35
N ARG A 136 -8.58 -9.24 -0.17
CA ARG A 136 -9.90 -8.87 0.34
C ARG A 136 -10.18 -9.49 1.71
N ALA A 137 -9.73 -10.71 1.94
CA ALA A 137 -9.82 -11.39 3.23
C ALA A 137 -8.95 -10.69 4.29
N ILE A 138 -7.69 -10.35 3.96
CA ILE A 138 -6.84 -9.50 4.82
C ILE A 138 -7.54 -8.17 5.12
N ALA A 139 -8.14 -7.53 4.10
CA ALA A 139 -8.86 -6.27 4.26
C ALA A 139 -10.03 -6.39 5.22
N ALA A 140 -10.88 -7.40 5.08
CA ALA A 140 -12.01 -7.61 5.98
C ALA A 140 -11.54 -7.88 7.42
N PHE A 141 -10.56 -8.79 7.58
CA PHE A 141 -9.99 -9.13 8.88
C PHE A 141 -9.43 -7.90 9.61
N THR A 142 -8.58 -7.12 8.93
CA THR A 142 -7.96 -5.91 9.52
C THR A 142 -8.99 -4.83 9.82
N GLN A 143 -10.03 -4.69 9.00
CA GLN A 143 -11.13 -3.77 9.30
C GLN A 143 -11.92 -4.17 10.55
N ASP A 144 -12.18 -5.46 10.74
CA ASP A 144 -12.89 -5.97 11.92
C ASP A 144 -12.08 -5.70 13.20
N ARG A 145 -10.76 -5.95 13.16
CA ARG A 145 -9.87 -5.62 14.29
C ARG A 145 -9.88 -4.12 14.62
N MET A 146 -9.81 -3.26 13.61
CA MET A 146 -9.80 -1.81 13.82
C MET A 146 -11.15 -1.27 14.32
N GLU A 147 -12.26 -1.83 13.84
CA GLU A 147 -13.60 -1.46 14.32
C GLU A 147 -13.76 -1.78 15.81
N GLU A 148 -13.37 -2.99 16.23
CA GLU A 148 -13.36 -3.40 17.63
C GLU A 148 -12.62 -2.36 18.49
N TRP A 149 -11.41 -1.98 18.08
CA TRP A 149 -10.60 -1.00 18.80
C TRP A 149 -11.20 0.40 18.86
N TYR A 150 -11.85 0.85 17.78
CA TYR A 150 -12.53 2.14 17.82
C TYR A 150 -13.73 2.14 18.76
N LEU A 151 -14.52 1.07 18.75
CA LEU A 151 -15.66 0.94 19.66
C LEU A 151 -15.20 0.91 21.12
N GLU A 152 -14.15 0.14 21.42
CA GLU A 152 -13.53 0.13 22.76
C GLU A 152 -12.93 1.49 23.16
N ALA A 153 -12.40 2.25 22.19
CA ALA A 153 -11.94 3.62 22.41
C ALA A 153 -13.10 4.63 22.59
N GLY A 154 -14.35 4.21 22.48
CA GLY A 154 -15.53 5.04 22.71
C GLY A 154 -16.09 5.73 21.46
N ALA A 155 -15.77 5.22 20.26
CA ALA A 155 -16.44 5.66 19.05
C ALA A 155 -17.94 5.30 19.12
N ILE A 156 -18.78 6.23 18.68
CA ILE A 156 -20.24 6.06 18.62
C ILE A 156 -20.73 5.67 17.22
N GLU A 157 -19.84 5.72 16.23
CA GLU A 157 -20.10 5.22 14.88
C GLU A 157 -18.77 4.88 14.19
N VAL A 158 -18.75 3.76 13.47
CA VAL A 158 -17.61 3.29 12.68
C VAL A 158 -18.06 3.07 11.25
N THR A 159 -17.20 3.39 10.29
CA THR A 159 -17.42 3.17 8.86
C THR A 159 -16.24 2.42 8.26
N LYS A 160 -16.55 1.44 7.42
CA LYS A 160 -15.55 0.63 6.69
C LYS A 160 -15.58 1.00 5.22
N GLY A 161 -14.41 1.29 4.64
CA GLY A 161 -14.26 1.45 3.20
C GLY A 161 -14.39 0.11 2.46
N GLY A 162 -14.59 0.15 1.14
CA GLY A 162 -14.62 -1.07 0.34
C GLY A 162 -13.31 -1.87 0.40
N LEU A 163 -13.42 -3.19 0.32
CA LEU A 163 -12.32 -4.16 0.43
C LEU A 163 -11.30 -4.15 -0.73
N GLY A 164 -11.42 -3.19 -1.65
CA GLY A 164 -10.59 -3.13 -2.84
C GLY A 164 -11.08 -3.99 -4.00
N ASN A 165 -10.85 -3.51 -5.22
CA ASN A 165 -11.10 -4.27 -6.44
C ASN A 165 -9.95 -4.08 -7.43
N THR A 166 -9.96 -2.98 -8.18
CA THR A 166 -8.92 -2.68 -9.16
C THR A 166 -7.66 -2.13 -8.48
N MET A 167 -6.49 -2.59 -8.92
CA MET A 167 -5.21 -1.96 -8.57
C MET A 167 -5.02 -0.72 -9.44
N GLY A 168 -5.07 0.45 -8.80
CA GLY A 168 -4.79 1.72 -9.46
C GLY A 168 -3.30 2.09 -9.42
N PRO A 169 -2.93 3.20 -10.07
CA PRO A 169 -1.63 3.83 -9.90
C PRO A 169 -1.34 4.08 -8.42
N SER A 170 -0.13 3.77 -8.00
CA SER A 170 0.27 3.78 -6.59
C SER A 170 1.69 4.31 -6.46
N THR A 171 1.96 5.01 -5.36
CA THR A 171 3.33 5.39 -4.96
C THR A 171 4.13 4.19 -4.47
N HIS A 172 3.47 3.07 -4.16
CA HIS A 172 4.08 1.80 -3.79
C HIS A 172 3.86 0.80 -4.92
N ALA A 173 4.57 0.98 -6.03
CA ALA A 173 4.56 0.09 -7.19
C ALA A 173 5.85 -0.73 -7.22
N TYR A 174 5.73 -2.05 -7.36
CA TYR A 174 6.88 -2.96 -7.37
C TYR A 174 6.55 -4.26 -8.11
N GLY A 175 7.56 -5.12 -8.29
CA GLY A 175 7.48 -6.25 -9.20
C GLY A 175 7.55 -5.83 -10.67
N GLY A 176 7.11 -6.68 -11.59
CA GLY A 176 7.21 -6.45 -13.04
C GLY A 176 8.54 -6.87 -13.68
N THR A 177 9.66 -6.79 -12.94
CA THR A 177 10.98 -7.31 -13.33
C THR A 177 11.60 -8.13 -12.20
N ARG A 178 10.80 -8.98 -11.56
CA ARG A 178 11.17 -9.68 -10.32
C ARG A 178 12.49 -10.46 -10.43
N MET A 179 13.22 -10.51 -9.32
CA MET A 179 14.44 -11.28 -9.17
C MET A 179 14.18 -12.75 -8.83
N GLY A 180 15.07 -13.64 -9.29
CA GLY A 180 15.11 -15.05 -8.89
C GLY A 180 16.05 -15.88 -9.76
N ASP A 181 16.39 -17.09 -9.33
CA ASP A 181 17.43 -17.90 -9.97
C ASP A 181 16.98 -18.56 -11.29
N ASN A 182 15.67 -18.72 -11.49
CA ASN A 182 15.13 -19.37 -12.68
C ASN A 182 14.85 -18.33 -13.79
N PRO A 183 15.60 -18.33 -14.91
CA PRO A 183 15.42 -17.37 -16.02
C PRO A 183 14.06 -17.48 -16.71
N GLU A 184 13.40 -18.65 -16.67
CA GLU A 184 12.08 -18.84 -17.28
C GLU A 184 10.94 -18.13 -16.54
N THR A 185 11.21 -17.69 -15.30
CA THR A 185 10.18 -17.15 -14.42
C THR A 185 10.52 -15.78 -13.83
N ASN A 186 11.78 -15.34 -13.94
CA ASN A 186 12.29 -14.10 -13.37
C ASN A 186 13.06 -13.32 -14.44
N VAL A 187 13.00 -11.98 -14.39
CA VAL A 187 13.65 -11.11 -15.37
C VAL A 187 15.13 -10.91 -15.05
N VAL A 188 15.42 -10.86 -13.74
CA VAL A 188 16.77 -10.70 -13.23
C VAL A 188 17.12 -11.84 -12.27
N ASP A 189 18.40 -12.11 -12.14
CA ASP A 189 18.95 -13.08 -11.18
C ASP A 189 18.81 -12.58 -9.74
N ARG A 190 19.30 -13.37 -8.77
CA ARG A 190 19.28 -13.00 -7.34
C ARG A 190 20.04 -11.70 -7.02
N TRP A 191 20.93 -11.23 -7.89
CA TRP A 191 21.73 -10.02 -7.71
C TRP A 191 21.14 -8.79 -8.41
N GLY A 192 20.08 -8.95 -9.20
CA GLY A 192 19.44 -7.87 -9.94
C GLY A 192 20.00 -7.67 -11.35
N PHE A 193 20.75 -8.63 -11.90
CA PHE A 193 21.24 -8.61 -13.28
C PHE A 193 20.34 -9.40 -14.21
N SER A 194 20.11 -8.90 -15.41
CA SER A 194 19.23 -9.56 -16.39
C SER A 194 19.76 -10.94 -16.77
N HIS A 195 18.86 -11.93 -16.81
CA HIS A 195 19.18 -13.26 -17.34
C HIS A 195 19.47 -13.25 -18.85
N GLU A 196 18.89 -12.30 -19.60
CA GLU A 196 19.04 -12.20 -21.05
C GLU A 196 20.24 -11.32 -21.46
N VAL A 197 20.54 -10.30 -20.66
CA VAL A 197 21.60 -9.32 -20.94
C VAL A 197 22.54 -9.24 -19.72
N PRO A 198 23.63 -10.02 -19.67
CA PRO A 198 24.42 -10.21 -18.45
C PRO A 198 25.03 -8.93 -17.84
N ASN A 199 25.23 -7.88 -18.65
CA ASN A 199 25.76 -6.60 -18.20
C ASN A 199 24.68 -5.52 -17.94
N LEU A 200 23.41 -5.92 -17.86
CA LEU A 200 22.28 -5.03 -17.55
C LEU A 200 21.78 -5.26 -16.13
N GLY A 201 22.03 -4.31 -15.24
CA GLY A 201 21.49 -4.29 -13.88
C GLY A 201 20.15 -3.53 -13.79
N VAL A 202 19.20 -4.07 -13.02
CA VAL A 202 17.92 -3.43 -12.70
C VAL A 202 17.86 -3.19 -11.19
N LEU A 203 17.63 -1.94 -10.79
CA LEU A 203 17.66 -1.51 -9.40
C LEU A 203 16.30 -1.00 -8.95
N GLY A 204 15.99 -1.24 -7.69
CA GLY A 204 14.81 -0.71 -7.01
C GLY A 204 13.67 -1.71 -6.88
N ALA A 205 12.47 -1.19 -6.67
CA ALA A 205 11.34 -2.00 -6.21
C ALA A 205 10.81 -2.97 -7.29
N SER A 206 11.10 -2.74 -8.58
CA SER A 206 10.62 -3.62 -9.65
C SER A 206 11.21 -5.05 -9.59
N VAL A 207 12.35 -5.21 -8.91
CA VAL A 207 12.99 -6.52 -8.70
C VAL A 207 12.43 -7.29 -7.51
N MET A 208 11.55 -6.69 -6.69
CA MET A 208 10.93 -7.38 -5.56
C MET A 208 10.05 -8.54 -6.05
N GLY A 209 10.29 -9.74 -5.52
CA GLY A 209 9.51 -10.94 -5.84
C GLY A 209 8.22 -11.09 -5.02
N THR A 210 8.14 -10.43 -3.88
CA THR A 210 6.98 -10.39 -2.98
C THR A 210 6.78 -8.97 -2.45
N SER A 211 5.57 -8.72 -1.95
CA SER A 211 5.28 -7.55 -1.14
C SER A 211 5.38 -7.91 0.34
N GLY A 212 5.46 -6.90 1.20
CA GLY A 212 5.10 -7.05 2.61
C GLY A 212 3.98 -6.08 2.96
N ALA A 213 3.53 -6.09 4.22
CA ALA A 213 2.54 -5.16 4.73
C ALA A 213 3.09 -3.73 4.97
N ARG A 214 4.40 -3.50 4.77
CA ARG A 214 5.14 -2.26 5.10
C ARG A 214 5.65 -1.52 3.87
N ASN A 215 5.75 -0.19 3.95
CA ASN A 215 6.22 0.65 2.84
C ASN A 215 7.54 0.12 2.22
N PRO A 216 7.63 0.03 0.88
CA PRO A 216 8.70 -0.72 0.21
C PRO A 216 10.02 0.04 0.08
N THR A 217 10.07 1.34 0.39
CA THR A 217 11.20 2.21 0.06
C THR A 217 12.53 1.72 0.65
N LEU A 218 12.53 1.28 1.91
CA LEU A 218 13.76 0.81 2.55
C LEU A 218 14.25 -0.49 1.90
N THR A 219 13.34 -1.42 1.58
CA THR A 219 13.67 -2.65 0.85
C THR A 219 14.17 -2.36 -0.55
N SER A 220 13.55 -1.41 -1.26
CA SER A 220 14.00 -0.95 -2.57
C SER A 220 15.42 -0.36 -2.49
N GLN A 221 15.73 0.44 -1.47
CA GLN A 221 17.07 0.99 -1.26
C GLN A 221 18.09 -0.11 -0.96
N ALA A 222 17.74 -1.06 -0.08
CA ALA A 222 18.60 -2.19 0.27
C ALA A 222 18.93 -3.07 -0.96
N LEU A 223 17.93 -3.34 -1.80
CA LEU A 223 18.12 -4.09 -3.05
C LEU A 223 19.00 -3.32 -4.03
N SER A 224 18.72 -2.03 -4.26
CA SER A 224 19.57 -1.18 -5.09
C SER A 224 21.02 -1.14 -4.63
N TRP A 225 21.24 -1.01 -3.31
CA TRP A 225 22.57 -1.03 -2.73
C TRP A 225 23.26 -2.38 -2.92
N ARG A 226 22.55 -3.49 -2.69
CA ARG A 226 23.08 -4.84 -2.86
C ARG A 226 23.51 -5.11 -4.30
N THR A 227 22.69 -4.72 -5.28
CA THR A 227 23.01 -4.85 -6.71
C THR A 227 24.22 -3.99 -7.09
N ALA A 228 24.30 -2.74 -6.62
CA ALA A 228 25.43 -1.86 -6.88
C ALA A 228 26.73 -2.36 -6.24
N ALA A 229 26.68 -2.91 -5.03
CA ALA A 229 27.83 -3.53 -4.37
C ALA A 229 28.33 -4.75 -5.16
N HIS A 230 27.42 -5.62 -5.59
CA HIS A 230 27.77 -6.77 -6.44
C HIS A 230 28.42 -6.33 -7.75
N LEU A 231 27.88 -5.29 -8.41
CA LEU A 231 28.50 -4.72 -9.61
C LEU A 231 29.93 -4.27 -9.37
N ALA A 232 30.19 -3.57 -8.26
CA ALA A 232 31.52 -3.05 -7.94
C ALA A 232 32.52 -4.16 -7.62
N GLU A 233 32.08 -5.22 -6.92
CA GLU A 233 32.92 -6.36 -6.54
C GLU A 233 33.20 -7.30 -7.73
N SER A 234 32.23 -7.47 -8.63
CA SER A 234 32.28 -8.39 -9.77
C SER A 234 32.44 -7.67 -11.12
N TRP A 235 32.88 -6.41 -11.13
CA TRP A 235 32.91 -5.57 -12.35
C TRP A 235 33.64 -6.23 -13.52
N ARG A 236 34.77 -6.90 -13.26
CA ARG A 236 35.54 -7.57 -14.33
C ARG A 236 34.74 -8.68 -15.01
N ASP A 237 34.04 -9.49 -14.22
CA ASP A 237 33.25 -10.61 -14.72
C ASP A 237 31.98 -10.14 -15.47
N ILE A 238 31.48 -8.94 -15.13
CA ILE A 238 30.27 -8.36 -15.72
C ILE A 238 30.58 -7.54 -16.98
N ALA A 239 31.75 -6.91 -17.04
CA ALA A 239 32.13 -5.98 -18.11
C ALA A 239 32.85 -6.65 -19.29
N GLU A 240 33.50 -7.79 -19.07
CA GLU A 240 34.19 -8.60 -20.10
C GLU A 240 33.25 -9.60 -20.78
#